data_AF-A0AA88HTC8-F1
#
_entry.id   AF-A0AA88HTC8-F1
#
_cell.length_a   1.000
_cell.length_b   1.000
_cell.length_c   1.000
_cell.angle_alpha   90.00
_cell.angle_beta   90.00
_cell.angle_gamma   90.00
#
_symmetry.space_group_name_H-M   'P 1'
#
loop_
_entity.id
_entity.type
_entity.pdbx_description
1 polymer ?
#
loop_
_entity_poly.entity_id
_entity_poly.type
_entity_poly.pdbx_seq_one_letter_code
_entity_poly.pdbx_strand_id
1 'polypeptide(L)'
;VMDERWDHRVKEYGAINITGFRFVDITKPNVRYFLQNWERLDNLSWPGAGKSSISTQAALIFDVVSVLAEGLTKLVRKKNEGLRPLKRLDFYNINSTSSGIECTLNGRDYVVPFEYGEKISKSVRKVDMEGLTGEINFDDLGRRENYTLDVIEMTVDSDVVKIAEWSDNGGLSIVPAKYTRVQSLDGVVSGRTYIVLIILEEPYTMYRKAEPGEVLSGNDRFEGYCKDLADLIANKIGIKYELRLVRDGKYGVENPDVPGGFDGVIGELVRK
;
A
#
# COMPACT_ATOMS: atom_id res chain seq x y z
N VAL A 1 -14.38 -1.20 -1.58
CA VAL A 1 -13.20 -1.15 -2.47
C VAL A 1 -11.98 -1.24 -1.56
N MET A 2 -11.02 -2.11 -1.88
CA MET A 2 -9.85 -2.38 -1.05
C MET A 2 -8.70 -1.48 -1.52
N ASP A 3 -8.70 -0.24 -1.04
CA ASP A 3 -7.78 0.82 -1.52
C ASP A 3 -6.53 0.95 -0.66
N GLU A 4 -6.62 0.59 0.61
CA GLU A 4 -5.50 0.65 1.53
C GLU A 4 -4.65 -0.61 1.38
N ARG A 5 -3.34 -0.39 1.25
CA ARG A 5 -2.39 -1.49 1.32
C ARG A 5 -2.38 -1.98 2.77
N TRP A 6 -3.03 -3.11 3.00
CA TRP A 6 -3.18 -3.69 4.33
C TRP A 6 -1.81 -3.99 4.92
N ASP A 7 -1.59 -3.63 6.19
CA ASP A 7 -0.32 -3.89 6.85
C ASP A 7 -0.23 -5.38 7.21
N HIS A 8 0.61 -6.13 6.51
CA HIS A 8 0.88 -7.54 6.76
C HIS A 8 1.40 -7.82 8.18
N ARG A 9 1.80 -6.79 8.94
CA ARG A 9 2.25 -6.93 10.34
C ARG A 9 1.11 -7.23 11.31
N VAL A 10 -0.15 -7.03 10.91
CA VAL A 10 -1.31 -7.28 11.78
C VAL A 10 -1.78 -8.73 11.62
N LYS A 11 -1.29 -9.62 12.49
CA LYS A 11 -1.62 -11.07 12.52
C LYS A 11 -3.09 -11.39 12.79
N GLU A 12 -3.89 -10.43 13.24
CA GLU A 12 -5.28 -10.63 13.71
C GLU A 12 -6.24 -11.13 12.61
N TYR A 13 -5.84 -11.08 11.34
CA TYR A 13 -6.67 -11.48 10.19
C TYR A 13 -6.17 -12.76 9.48
N GLY A 14 -5.16 -13.45 10.03
CA GLY A 14 -4.45 -14.56 9.39
C GLY A 14 -5.19 -15.91 9.29
N ALA A 15 -6.52 -15.93 9.19
CA ALA A 15 -7.29 -17.18 9.10
C ALA A 15 -8.33 -17.23 7.97
N ILE A 16 -8.47 -16.16 7.17
CA ILE A 16 -9.58 -16.04 6.20
C ILE A 16 -9.06 -15.47 4.88
N ASN A 17 -9.48 -16.06 3.76
CA ASN A 17 -9.26 -15.47 2.44
C ASN A 17 -10.22 -14.31 2.25
N ILE A 18 -9.68 -13.13 1.95
CA ILE A 18 -10.47 -11.93 1.71
C ILE A 18 -10.43 -11.62 0.22
N THR A 19 -11.60 -11.50 -0.39
CA THR A 19 -11.73 -11.04 -1.77
C THR A 19 -12.34 -9.65 -1.79
N GLY A 20 -11.91 -8.85 -2.77
CA GLY A 20 -12.39 -7.48 -2.92
C GLY A 20 -12.16 -6.93 -4.31
N PHE A 21 -12.57 -5.69 -4.49
CA PHE A 21 -12.37 -4.95 -5.73
C PHE A 21 -11.34 -3.85 -5.52
N ARG A 22 -10.52 -3.61 -6.54
CA ARG A 22 -9.58 -2.49 -6.62
C ARG A 22 -9.85 -1.69 -7.89
N PHE A 23 -9.89 -0.37 -7.72
CA PHE A 23 -10.22 0.57 -8.79
C PHE A 23 -8.98 1.20 -9.43
N VAL A 24 -7.89 1.32 -8.66
CA VAL A 24 -6.63 1.93 -9.10
C VAL A 24 -5.60 0.83 -9.39
N ASP A 25 -5.23 0.70 -10.66
CA ASP A 25 -4.21 -0.26 -11.08
C ASP A 25 -2.79 0.34 -10.93
N ILE A 26 -2.12 -0.05 -9.84
CA ILE A 26 -0.74 0.36 -9.52
C ILE A 26 0.31 -0.17 -10.50
N THR A 27 -0.06 -1.04 -11.44
CA THR A 27 0.85 -1.53 -12.47
C THR A 27 0.97 -0.57 -13.65
N LYS A 28 -0.03 0.30 -13.85
CA LYS A 28 -0.04 1.28 -14.95
C LYS A 28 1.04 2.36 -14.76
N PRO A 29 1.76 2.76 -15.83
CA PRO A 29 2.84 3.74 -15.74
C PRO A 29 2.39 5.13 -15.23
N ASN A 30 1.25 5.63 -15.68
CA ASN A 30 0.70 6.93 -15.27
C ASN A 30 0.37 6.95 -13.77
N VAL A 31 -0.21 5.86 -13.24
CA VAL A 31 -0.52 5.69 -11.82
C VAL A 31 0.77 5.61 -10.99
N ARG A 32 1.76 4.84 -11.43
CA ARG A 32 3.07 4.76 -10.76
C ARG A 32 3.75 6.11 -10.68
N TYR A 33 3.76 6.86 -11.77
CA TYR A 33 4.31 8.21 -11.81
C TYR A 33 3.60 9.15 -10.84
N PHE A 34 2.26 9.09 -10.78
CA PHE A 34 1.49 9.86 -9.80
C PHE A 34 1.86 9.46 -8.36
N LEU A 35 1.89 8.17 -8.03
CA LEU A 35 2.17 7.67 -6.69
C LEU A 35 3.57 8.05 -6.19
N GLN A 36 4.58 8.06 -7.06
CA GLN A 36 5.93 8.53 -6.70
C GLN A 36 5.96 10.00 -6.25
N ASN A 37 5.09 10.83 -6.83
CA ASN A 37 4.97 12.23 -6.42
C ASN A 37 4.09 12.35 -5.18
N TRP A 38 3.01 11.57 -5.09
CA TRP A 38 2.12 11.49 -3.93
C TRP A 38 2.84 11.09 -2.64
N GLU A 39 3.76 10.12 -2.72
CA GLU A 39 4.55 9.63 -1.59
C GLU A 39 5.54 10.67 -1.06
N ARG A 40 5.97 11.63 -1.89
CA ARG A 40 6.87 12.72 -1.49
C ARG A 40 6.15 13.88 -0.80
N LEU A 41 4.81 13.90 -0.85
CA LEU A 41 4.04 14.97 -0.21
C LEU A 41 4.08 14.81 1.31
N ASP A 42 4.26 15.93 2.00
CA ASP A 42 4.20 15.98 3.44
C ASP A 42 2.74 15.87 3.93
N ASN A 43 2.51 14.94 4.85
CA ASN A 43 1.18 14.66 5.41
C ASN A 43 0.65 15.82 6.29
N LEU A 44 1.54 16.68 6.81
CA LEU A 44 1.10 17.85 7.59
C LEU A 44 0.45 18.91 6.68
N SER A 45 1.04 19.15 5.51
CA SER A 45 0.53 20.07 4.51
C SER A 45 -0.63 19.48 3.69
N TRP A 46 -0.62 18.16 3.47
CA TRP A 46 -1.60 17.43 2.67
C TRP A 46 -2.10 16.19 3.44
N PRO A 47 -3.13 16.34 4.28
CA PRO A 47 -3.63 15.24 5.09
C PRO A 47 -4.04 14.03 4.24
N GLY A 48 -3.46 12.87 4.55
CA GLY A 48 -3.68 11.61 3.82
C GLY A 48 -2.72 11.35 2.66
N ALA A 49 -1.87 12.31 2.31
CA ALA A 49 -0.77 12.14 1.35
C ALA A 49 0.50 11.58 2.02
N GLY A 50 1.58 11.38 1.25
CA GLY A 50 2.84 10.83 1.77
C GLY A 50 2.80 9.32 2.00
N LYS A 51 1.83 8.62 1.39
CA LYS A 51 1.67 7.17 1.44
C LYS A 51 2.04 6.56 0.09
N SER A 52 2.38 5.28 0.08
CA SER A 52 2.64 4.51 -1.16
C SER A 52 1.36 4.11 -1.91
N SER A 53 0.18 4.44 -1.37
CA SER A 53 -1.13 4.24 -1.98
C SER A 53 -2.03 5.47 -1.83
N ILE A 54 -3.11 5.50 -2.62
CA ILE A 54 -4.16 6.53 -2.59
C ILE A 54 -5.52 5.85 -2.46
N SER A 55 -6.48 6.49 -1.78
CA SER A 55 -7.85 5.98 -1.70
C SER A 55 -8.56 6.11 -3.05
N THR A 56 -9.52 5.23 -3.36
CA THR A 56 -10.31 5.30 -4.60
C THR A 56 -11.10 6.60 -4.66
N GLN A 57 -11.59 7.10 -3.52
CA GLN A 57 -12.27 8.39 -3.46
C GLN A 57 -11.36 9.54 -3.88
N ALA A 58 -10.12 9.59 -3.38
CA ALA A 58 -9.16 10.62 -3.75
C ALA A 58 -8.72 10.49 -5.23
N ALA A 59 -8.51 9.26 -5.72
CA ALA A 59 -8.21 9.00 -7.12
C ALA A 59 -9.34 9.47 -8.05
N LEU A 60 -10.60 9.20 -7.69
CA LEU A 60 -11.77 9.68 -8.43
C LEU A 60 -11.84 11.21 -8.45
N ILE A 61 -11.55 11.89 -7.33
CA ILE A 61 -11.53 13.36 -7.27
C ILE A 61 -10.43 13.92 -8.19
N PHE A 62 -9.24 13.32 -8.18
CA PHE A 62 -8.16 13.70 -9.08
C PHE A 62 -8.57 13.59 -10.55
N ASP A 63 -9.23 12.48 -10.89
CA ASP A 63 -9.75 12.26 -12.24
C ASP A 63 -10.88 13.23 -12.60
N VAL A 64 -11.77 13.58 -11.67
CA VAL A 64 -12.82 14.59 -11.88
C VAL A 64 -12.23 15.94 -12.26
N VAL A 65 -11.18 16.41 -11.58
CA VAL A 65 -10.52 17.67 -11.93
C VAL A 65 -9.93 17.60 -13.34
N SER A 66 -9.32 16.47 -13.69
CA SER A 66 -8.74 16.23 -15.02
C SER A 66 -9.80 16.22 -16.12
N VAL A 67 -10.93 15.55 -15.88
CA VAL A 67 -12.10 15.51 -16.78
C VAL A 67 -12.68 16.92 -16.99
N LEU A 68 -12.85 17.70 -15.92
CA LEU A 68 -13.33 19.07 -16.04
C LEU A 68 -12.36 19.96 -16.84
N ALA A 69 -11.06 19.85 -16.56
CA ALA A 69 -10.04 20.60 -17.27
C ALA A 69 -10.02 20.25 -18.78
N GLU A 70 -10.07 18.96 -19.11
CA GLU A 70 -10.09 18.49 -20.49
C GLU A 70 -11.39 18.91 -21.20
N GLY A 71 -12.54 18.69 -20.57
CA GLY A 71 -13.86 19.05 -21.12
C GLY A 71 -13.99 20.54 -21.40
N LEU A 72 -13.53 21.40 -20.49
CA LEU A 72 -13.53 22.85 -20.66
C LEU A 72 -12.49 23.30 -21.71
N THR A 73 -11.32 22.67 -21.75
CA THR A 73 -10.29 22.99 -22.74
C THR A 73 -10.75 22.63 -24.16
N LYS A 74 -11.39 21.46 -24.35
CA LYS A 74 -12.01 21.07 -25.62
C LYS A 74 -13.08 22.08 -26.05
N LEU A 75 -13.91 22.54 -25.11
CA LEU A 75 -14.94 23.54 -25.35
C LEU A 75 -14.34 24.88 -25.83
N VAL A 76 -13.31 25.38 -25.14
CA VAL A 76 -12.63 26.65 -25.48
C VAL A 76 -11.90 26.56 -26.82
N ARG A 77 -11.29 25.40 -27.13
CA ARG A 77 -10.57 25.18 -28.40
C ARG A 77 -11.49 25.14 -29.62
N LYS A 78 -12.76 24.76 -29.44
CA LYS A 78 -13.77 24.72 -30.51
C LYS A 78 -14.20 26.14 -30.90
N LYS A 79 -13.30 26.86 -31.59
CA LYS A 79 -13.34 28.30 -31.94
C LYS A 79 -14.64 28.81 -32.60
N ASN A 80 -15.51 27.94 -33.11
CA ASN A 80 -16.67 28.30 -33.92
C ASN A 80 -18.04 28.20 -33.22
N GLU A 81 -18.13 27.77 -31.95
CA GLU A 81 -19.45 27.60 -31.26
C GLU A 81 -19.88 28.78 -30.36
N GLY A 82 -19.45 30.00 -30.71
CA GLY A 82 -19.98 31.22 -30.09
C GLY A 82 -19.47 31.50 -28.67
N LEU A 83 -18.39 30.87 -28.23
CA LEU A 83 -17.83 31.01 -26.86
C LEU A 83 -16.82 32.16 -26.72
N ARG A 84 -16.79 33.10 -27.66
CA ARG A 84 -16.08 34.39 -27.48
C ARG A 84 -16.50 35.11 -26.17
N PRO A 85 -17.74 34.96 -25.65
CA PRO A 85 -18.14 35.50 -24.35
C PRO A 85 -17.53 34.81 -23.12
N LEU A 86 -17.02 33.57 -23.21
CA LEU A 86 -16.38 32.94 -22.02
C LEU A 86 -15.06 33.62 -21.64
N LYS A 87 -14.43 34.36 -22.56
CA LYS A 87 -13.29 35.23 -22.23
C LYS A 87 -13.70 36.50 -21.47
N ARG A 88 -15.01 36.76 -21.41
CA ARG A 88 -15.66 37.88 -20.73
C ARG A 88 -16.65 37.35 -19.69
N LEU A 89 -16.28 36.24 -19.06
CA LEU A 89 -16.90 35.76 -17.84
C LEU A 89 -16.49 36.69 -16.71
N ASP A 90 -17.10 37.87 -16.68
CA ASP A 90 -17.13 38.74 -15.50
C ASP A 90 -17.99 38.05 -14.42
N PHE A 91 -17.58 36.85 -13.99
CA PHE A 91 -18.32 36.06 -12.99
C PHE A 91 -18.28 36.70 -11.60
N TYR A 92 -17.42 37.68 -11.39
CA TYR A 92 -17.36 38.49 -10.18
C TYR A 92 -16.89 39.88 -10.53
N ASN A 93 -17.79 40.72 -11.03
CA ASN A 93 -17.61 42.15 -10.84
C ASN A 93 -18.46 42.52 -9.61
N ILE A 94 -17.82 42.51 -8.42
CA ILE A 94 -18.42 42.83 -7.11
C ILE A 94 -19.12 44.21 -7.12
N ASN A 95 -18.84 45.05 -8.11
CA ASN A 95 -19.39 46.39 -8.28
C ASN A 95 -20.28 46.58 -9.52
N SER A 96 -20.70 45.52 -10.24
CA SER A 96 -21.63 45.67 -11.38
C SER A 96 -22.90 44.85 -11.19
N THR A 97 -24.01 45.46 -11.60
CA THR A 97 -25.40 44.99 -11.62
C THR A 97 -25.67 43.78 -12.53
N SER A 98 -24.66 42.99 -12.88
CA SER A 98 -24.86 41.71 -13.54
C SER A 98 -25.29 40.69 -12.48
N SER A 99 -26.60 40.45 -12.38
CA SER A 99 -27.15 39.37 -11.55
C SER A 99 -26.43 38.07 -11.91
N GLY A 100 -25.74 37.45 -10.94
CA GLY A 100 -25.21 36.10 -11.09
C GLY A 100 -26.33 35.10 -11.41
N ILE A 101 -25.96 33.82 -11.56
CA ILE A 101 -26.96 32.76 -11.74
C ILE A 101 -27.79 32.66 -10.45
N GLU A 102 -29.05 33.07 -10.53
CA GLU A 102 -29.95 33.07 -9.39
C GLU A 102 -30.66 31.72 -9.27
N CYS A 103 -30.47 31.05 -8.13
CA CYS A 103 -31.12 29.78 -7.83
C CYS A 103 -32.51 29.96 -7.21
N THR A 104 -32.86 31.17 -6.76
CA THR A 104 -34.16 31.48 -6.16
C THR A 104 -35.17 31.89 -7.22
N LEU A 105 -36.43 31.51 -6.99
CA LEU A 105 -37.49 31.74 -7.96
C LEU A 105 -37.91 33.21 -8.05
N ASN A 106 -37.68 34.04 -7.02
CA ASN A 106 -37.94 35.50 -7.01
C ASN A 106 -39.24 35.93 -7.71
N GLY A 107 -40.34 35.22 -7.45
CA GLY A 107 -41.66 35.51 -8.04
C GLY A 107 -41.87 34.97 -9.46
N ARG A 108 -40.96 34.15 -9.98
CA ARG A 108 -41.11 33.35 -11.21
C ARG A 108 -41.55 31.93 -10.85
N ASP A 109 -42.27 31.28 -11.76
CA ASP A 109 -42.66 29.87 -11.61
C ASP A 109 -41.54 28.89 -11.98
N TYR A 110 -40.42 29.38 -12.53
CA TYR A 110 -39.31 28.54 -12.99
C TYR A 110 -37.95 29.26 -12.90
N VAL A 111 -36.88 28.47 -12.77
CA VAL A 111 -35.48 28.92 -12.82
C VAL A 111 -35.04 29.06 -14.27
N VAL A 112 -34.33 30.14 -14.61
CA VAL A 112 -33.77 30.32 -15.97
C VAL A 112 -32.43 29.58 -16.06
N PRO A 113 -32.31 28.53 -16.89
CA PRO A 113 -31.06 27.79 -17.01
C PRO A 113 -29.96 28.63 -17.64
N PHE A 114 -28.72 28.37 -17.24
CA PHE A 114 -27.56 29.03 -17.85
C PHE A 114 -27.44 28.65 -19.34
N GLU A 115 -27.33 29.66 -20.21
CA GLU A 115 -27.34 29.52 -21.67
C GLU A 115 -26.25 28.58 -22.22
N TYR A 116 -25.09 28.49 -21.56
CA TYR A 116 -24.00 27.59 -21.94
C TYR A 116 -23.97 26.28 -21.15
N GLY A 117 -24.89 26.08 -20.20
CA GLY A 117 -24.91 24.91 -19.32
C GLY A 117 -24.94 23.60 -20.09
N GLU A 118 -25.81 23.48 -21.10
CA GLU A 118 -25.92 22.28 -21.92
C GLU A 118 -24.68 22.04 -22.78
N LYS A 119 -24.07 23.11 -23.33
CA LYS A 119 -22.82 23.01 -24.10
C LYS A 119 -21.66 22.53 -23.23
N ILE A 120 -21.54 23.06 -22.02
CA ILE A 120 -20.51 22.64 -21.04
C ILE A 120 -20.75 21.18 -20.65
N SER A 121 -21.97 20.84 -20.25
CA SER A 121 -22.35 19.49 -19.83
C SER A 121 -22.05 18.45 -20.91
N LYS A 122 -22.42 18.75 -22.16
CA LYS A 122 -22.11 17.92 -23.33
C LYS A 122 -20.62 17.81 -23.64
N SER A 123 -19.84 18.87 -23.40
CA SER A 123 -18.38 18.83 -23.59
C SER A 123 -17.70 17.94 -22.55
N VAL A 124 -18.15 18.02 -21.29
CA VAL A 124 -17.64 17.17 -20.19
C VAL A 124 -18.03 15.71 -20.41
N ARG A 125 -19.27 15.41 -20.80
CA ARG A 125 -19.70 14.03 -21.12
C ARG A 125 -18.94 13.40 -22.28
N LYS A 126 -18.39 14.21 -23.20
CA LYS A 126 -17.59 13.77 -24.36
C LYS A 126 -16.09 13.67 -24.06
N VAL A 127 -15.70 13.78 -22.80
CA VAL A 127 -14.32 13.49 -22.40
C VAL A 127 -14.08 12.00 -22.58
N ASP A 128 -12.93 11.71 -23.15
CA ASP A 128 -12.42 10.38 -23.46
C ASP A 128 -10.92 10.49 -23.17
N MET A 129 -10.50 9.88 -22.06
CA MET A 129 -9.14 9.99 -21.52
C MET A 129 -8.83 8.87 -20.55
N GLU A 130 -7.54 8.62 -20.33
CA GLU A 130 -7.07 7.71 -19.29
C GLU A 130 -6.63 8.48 -18.04
N GLY A 131 -7.24 8.17 -16.89
CA GLY A 131 -6.91 8.73 -15.57
C GLY A 131 -6.25 7.72 -14.63
N LEU A 132 -6.22 8.06 -13.33
CA LEU A 132 -5.73 7.15 -12.28
C LEU A 132 -6.62 5.91 -12.15
N THR A 133 -7.90 6.08 -12.45
CA THR A 133 -8.91 5.02 -12.38
C THR A 133 -9.13 4.30 -13.71
N GLY A 134 -8.18 4.38 -14.65
CA GLY A 134 -8.26 3.77 -15.97
C GLY A 134 -8.98 4.64 -17.00
N GLU A 135 -9.62 4.01 -17.99
CA GLU A 135 -10.35 4.71 -19.06
C GLU A 135 -11.58 5.42 -18.50
N ILE A 136 -11.77 6.68 -18.91
CA ILE A 136 -12.84 7.55 -18.44
C ILE A 136 -13.69 7.97 -19.65
N ASN A 137 -14.87 7.34 -19.74
CA ASN A 137 -15.88 7.57 -20.75
C ASN A 137 -17.24 7.66 -20.07
N PHE A 138 -18.18 8.39 -20.67
CA PHE A 138 -19.51 8.58 -20.11
C PHE A 138 -20.59 8.33 -21.16
N ASP A 139 -21.69 7.71 -20.72
CA ASP A 139 -22.90 7.59 -21.52
C ASP A 139 -23.64 8.93 -21.63
N ASP A 140 -24.72 8.96 -22.40
CA ASP A 140 -25.55 10.16 -22.59
C ASP A 140 -26.17 10.69 -21.28
N LEU A 141 -26.30 9.85 -20.25
CA LEU A 141 -26.79 10.21 -18.91
C LEU A 141 -25.66 10.67 -17.97
N GLY A 142 -24.41 10.62 -18.40
CA GLY A 142 -23.24 10.97 -17.59
C GLY A 142 -22.78 9.87 -16.63
N ARG A 143 -23.24 8.63 -16.81
CA ARG A 143 -22.74 7.47 -16.07
C ARG A 143 -21.46 6.98 -16.74
N ARG A 144 -20.51 6.54 -15.93
CA ARG A 144 -19.25 5.99 -16.46
C ARG A 144 -19.53 4.68 -17.21
N GLU A 145 -18.94 4.55 -18.38
CA GLU A 145 -19.02 3.35 -19.23
C GLU A 145 -17.62 2.86 -19.60
N ASN A 146 -17.53 1.60 -20.03
CA ASN A 146 -16.28 0.96 -20.45
C ASN A 146 -15.19 1.00 -19.38
N TYR A 147 -15.58 0.83 -18.12
CA TYR A 147 -14.66 0.84 -16.99
C TYR A 147 -14.33 -0.57 -16.52
N THR A 148 -13.16 -0.70 -15.91
CA THR A 148 -12.60 -1.98 -15.50
C THR A 148 -12.24 -1.97 -14.02
N LEU A 149 -12.54 -3.06 -13.32
CA LEU A 149 -12.24 -3.29 -11.92
C LEU A 149 -11.31 -4.49 -11.78
N ASP A 150 -10.28 -4.36 -10.97
CA ASP A 150 -9.51 -5.53 -10.55
C ASP A 150 -10.28 -6.28 -9.46
N VAL A 151 -10.40 -7.59 -9.61
CA VAL A 151 -10.78 -8.48 -8.51
C VAL A 151 -9.51 -9.01 -7.88
N ILE A 152 -9.36 -8.72 -6.60
CA ILE A 152 -8.15 -9.05 -5.84
C ILE A 152 -8.50 -10.00 -4.71
N GLU A 153 -7.55 -10.89 -4.41
CA GLU A 153 -7.59 -11.80 -3.29
C GLU A 153 -6.39 -11.54 -2.38
N MET A 154 -6.63 -11.63 -1.09
CA MET A 154 -5.60 -11.68 -0.05
C MET A 154 -5.76 -13.00 0.69
N THR A 155 -4.67 -13.74 0.80
CA THR A 155 -4.57 -14.95 1.60
C THR A 155 -3.61 -14.71 2.75
N VAL A 156 -3.62 -15.59 3.75
CA VAL A 156 -2.79 -15.50 4.97
C VAL A 156 -1.30 -15.36 4.64
N ASP A 157 -0.85 -16.03 3.57
CA ASP A 157 0.56 -16.14 3.21
C ASP A 157 0.93 -15.34 1.95
N SER A 158 0.02 -14.51 1.41
CA SER A 158 0.24 -13.79 0.15
C SER A 158 -0.01 -12.29 0.26
N ASP A 159 0.70 -11.52 -0.58
CA ASP A 159 0.34 -10.13 -0.81
C ASP A 159 -1.03 -10.11 -1.53
N VAL A 160 -1.62 -8.93 -1.67
CA VAL A 160 -2.81 -8.71 -2.48
C VAL A 160 -2.50 -9.07 -3.93
N VAL A 161 -3.23 -10.03 -4.49
CA VAL A 161 -3.01 -10.56 -5.83
C VAL A 161 -4.26 -10.33 -6.68
N LYS A 162 -4.08 -9.85 -7.92
CA LYS A 162 -5.16 -9.81 -8.92
C LYS A 162 -5.48 -11.23 -9.38
N ILE A 163 -6.72 -11.64 -9.18
CA ILE A 163 -7.23 -12.97 -9.54
C ILE A 163 -8.22 -12.93 -10.71
N ALA A 164 -8.85 -11.79 -10.94
CA ALA A 164 -9.74 -11.57 -12.07
C ALA A 164 -9.82 -10.08 -12.41
N GLU A 165 -10.45 -9.78 -13.52
CA GLU A 165 -10.82 -8.46 -13.98
C GLU A 165 -12.33 -8.46 -14.25
N TRP A 166 -13.03 -7.42 -13.83
CA TRP A 166 -14.45 -7.24 -14.13
C TRP A 166 -14.62 -5.99 -14.97
N SER A 167 -15.38 -6.08 -16.05
CA SER A 167 -15.76 -4.94 -16.89
C SER A 167 -17.28 -4.85 -16.99
N ASP A 168 -17.79 -3.65 -17.23
CA ASP A 168 -19.22 -3.41 -17.40
C ASP A 168 -19.79 -4.07 -18.67
N ASN A 169 -18.98 -4.19 -19.72
CA ASN A 169 -19.34 -4.82 -20.99
C ASN A 169 -19.03 -6.33 -21.06
N GLY A 170 -17.95 -6.79 -20.41
CA GLY A 170 -17.45 -8.16 -20.51
C GLY A 170 -17.71 -9.03 -19.29
N GLY A 171 -18.19 -8.46 -18.17
CA GLY A 171 -18.36 -9.20 -16.92
C GLY A 171 -17.04 -9.66 -16.33
N LEU A 172 -17.05 -10.78 -15.60
CA LEU A 172 -15.88 -11.33 -14.90
C LEU A 172 -14.99 -12.16 -15.83
N SER A 173 -13.73 -11.77 -15.93
CA SER A 173 -12.66 -12.46 -16.66
C SER A 173 -11.56 -12.91 -15.67
N ILE A 174 -11.39 -14.22 -15.51
CA ILE A 174 -10.40 -14.79 -14.58
C ILE A 174 -9.00 -14.63 -15.18
N VAL A 175 -8.04 -14.17 -14.38
CA VAL A 175 -6.64 -14.03 -14.80
C VAL A 175 -5.73 -14.95 -13.97
N PRO A 176 -4.60 -15.44 -14.53
CA PRO A 176 -3.66 -16.26 -13.79
C PRO A 176 -3.09 -15.49 -12.58
N ALA A 177 -3.48 -15.90 -11.38
CA ALA A 177 -3.01 -15.31 -10.14
C ALA A 177 -1.53 -15.66 -9.91
N LYS A 178 -0.70 -14.64 -9.71
CA LYS A 178 0.71 -14.80 -9.33
C LYS A 178 0.87 -14.54 -7.85
N TYR A 179 0.68 -15.58 -7.04
CA TYR A 179 0.88 -15.48 -5.61
C TYR A 179 2.36 -15.29 -5.28
N THR A 180 2.72 -14.10 -4.83
CA THR A 180 3.99 -13.88 -4.15
C THR A 180 3.78 -14.25 -2.71
N ARG A 181 4.44 -15.32 -2.24
CA ARG A 181 4.47 -15.60 -0.80
C ARG A 181 5.13 -14.41 -0.13
N VAL A 182 4.40 -13.72 0.74
CA VAL A 182 5.04 -12.81 1.68
C VAL A 182 5.90 -13.73 2.52
N GLN A 183 7.21 -13.46 2.59
CA GLN A 183 8.03 -14.16 3.57
C GLN A 183 7.42 -13.83 4.92
N SER A 184 6.69 -14.79 5.48
CA SER A 184 6.24 -14.73 6.85
C SER A 184 7.49 -14.36 7.67
N LEU A 185 7.42 -13.26 8.39
CA LEU A 185 8.34 -12.97 9.49
C LEU A 185 8.24 -14.01 10.61
N ASP A 186 7.57 -15.14 10.38
CA ASP A 186 7.89 -16.39 11.04
C ASP A 186 9.26 -16.84 10.51
N GLY A 187 10.31 -16.24 11.08
CA GLY A 187 11.74 -16.42 10.77
C GLY A 187 12.28 -17.82 11.08
N VAL A 188 11.44 -18.84 10.93
CA VAL A 188 11.67 -20.24 11.24
C VAL A 188 11.62 -21.00 9.91
N VAL A 189 12.71 -20.91 9.15
CA VAL A 189 12.92 -21.69 7.94
C VAL A 189 13.20 -23.14 8.36
N SER A 190 12.22 -24.01 8.17
CA SER A 190 12.38 -25.44 8.41
C SER A 190 13.54 -25.99 7.56
N GLY A 191 14.42 -26.78 8.19
CA GLY A 191 15.60 -27.37 7.55
C GLY A 191 16.91 -26.58 7.70
N ARG A 192 16.91 -25.38 8.32
CA ARG A 192 18.15 -24.67 8.69
C ARG A 192 18.53 -24.93 10.15
N THR A 193 19.84 -24.97 10.42
CA THR A 193 20.38 -24.98 11.79
C THR A 193 20.63 -23.55 12.25
N TYR A 194 20.01 -23.15 13.34
CA TYR A 194 20.14 -21.81 13.93
C TYR A 194 21.29 -21.76 14.92
N ILE A 195 22.16 -20.76 14.82
CA ILE A 195 23.23 -20.54 15.80
C ILE A 195 22.65 -19.76 16.97
N VAL A 196 22.73 -20.34 18.17
CA VAL A 196 22.32 -19.72 19.42
C VAL A 196 23.59 -19.34 20.18
N LEU A 197 23.83 -18.04 20.31
CA LEU A 197 24.97 -17.51 21.04
C LEU A 197 24.74 -17.61 22.55
N ILE A 198 25.75 -18.09 23.28
CA ILE A 198 25.73 -18.27 24.72
C ILE A 198 26.98 -17.68 25.39
N ILE A 199 26.84 -17.37 26.67
CA ILE A 199 27.92 -17.05 27.60
C ILE A 199 27.90 -18.11 28.70
N LEU A 200 29.09 -18.51 29.17
CA LEU A 200 29.22 -19.40 30.33
C LEU A 200 29.01 -18.59 31.59
N GLU A 201 27.90 -18.84 32.26
CA GLU A 201 27.57 -18.23 33.55
C GLU A 201 26.71 -19.22 34.32
N GLU A 202 27.18 -19.65 35.49
CA GLU A 202 26.42 -20.56 36.34
C GLU A 202 25.25 -19.80 37.00
N PRO A 203 24.03 -20.38 37.07
CA PRO A 203 23.60 -21.71 36.61
C PRO A 203 22.92 -21.69 35.21
N TYR A 204 23.08 -20.60 34.45
CA TYR A 204 22.38 -20.38 33.19
C TYR A 204 22.94 -21.24 32.05
N THR A 205 24.26 -21.21 31.83
CA THR A 205 24.92 -22.07 30.84
C THR A 205 26.29 -22.47 31.34
N MET A 206 26.56 -23.77 31.37
CA MET A 206 27.75 -24.39 31.96
C MET A 206 28.23 -25.52 31.06
N TYR A 207 29.49 -25.93 31.21
CA TYR A 207 29.95 -27.17 30.60
C TYR A 207 29.41 -28.36 31.37
N ARG A 208 28.81 -29.31 30.65
CA ARG A 208 28.35 -30.57 31.23
C ARG A 208 29.55 -31.43 31.61
N LYS A 209 29.49 -32.04 32.80
CA LYS A 209 30.47 -33.03 33.24
C LYS A 209 30.16 -34.36 32.54
N ALA A 210 31.09 -34.84 31.73
CA ALA A 210 30.96 -36.14 31.06
C ALA A 210 31.08 -37.29 32.08
N GLU A 211 30.22 -38.30 31.96
CA GLU A 211 30.38 -39.53 32.72
C GLU A 211 31.57 -40.37 32.19
N PRO A 212 32.17 -41.26 33.02
CA PRO A 212 33.28 -42.10 32.58
C PRO A 212 32.91 -42.94 31.34
N GLY A 213 33.54 -42.64 30.20
CA GLY A 213 33.29 -43.29 28.92
C GLY A 213 32.33 -42.55 27.98
N GLU A 214 31.72 -41.45 28.42
CA GLU A 214 30.87 -40.58 27.60
C GLU A 214 31.72 -39.57 26.81
N VAL A 215 31.43 -39.39 25.52
CA VAL A 215 32.03 -38.34 24.69
C VAL A 215 30.95 -37.33 24.32
N LEU A 216 31.02 -36.14 24.93
CA LEU A 216 30.07 -35.06 24.68
C LEU A 216 30.47 -34.28 23.42
N SER A 217 29.51 -34.04 22.53
CA SER A 217 29.73 -33.29 21.29
C SER A 217 28.57 -32.35 20.97
N GLY A 218 28.80 -31.32 20.15
CA GLY A 218 27.77 -30.35 19.79
C GLY A 218 27.17 -29.64 21.01
N ASN A 219 25.83 -29.64 21.11
CA ASN A 219 25.05 -29.02 22.18
C ASN A 219 25.16 -29.79 23.50
N ASP A 220 25.43 -31.10 23.47
CA ASP A 220 25.48 -31.97 24.67
C ASP A 220 26.65 -31.65 25.59
N ARG A 221 27.60 -30.82 25.12
CA ARG A 221 28.70 -30.28 25.92
C ARG A 221 28.24 -29.25 26.93
N PHE A 222 27.02 -28.73 26.82
CA PHE A 222 26.50 -27.68 27.66
C PHE A 222 25.29 -28.15 28.49
N GLU A 223 25.17 -27.61 29.70
CA GLU A 223 24.03 -27.79 30.61
C GLU A 223 23.64 -26.47 31.27
N GLY A 224 22.45 -26.39 31.87
CA GLY A 224 21.96 -25.21 32.58
C GLY A 224 20.63 -24.68 32.03
N TYR A 225 20.08 -23.68 32.73
CA TYR A 225 18.74 -23.15 32.44
C TYR A 225 18.53 -22.70 30.98
N CYS A 226 19.50 -21.98 30.41
CA CYS A 226 19.41 -21.46 29.04
C CYS A 226 19.46 -22.58 27.99
N LYS A 227 20.18 -23.67 28.28
CA LYS A 227 20.21 -24.85 27.40
C LYS A 227 18.84 -25.53 27.41
N ASP A 228 18.26 -25.78 28.58
CA ASP A 228 16.95 -26.43 28.69
C ASP A 228 15.84 -25.57 28.05
N LEU A 229 15.92 -24.24 28.22
CA LEU A 229 15.00 -23.32 27.56
C LEU A 229 15.16 -23.35 26.02
N ALA A 230 16.40 -23.39 25.53
CA ALA A 230 16.66 -23.48 24.09
C ALA A 230 16.10 -24.78 23.50
N ASP A 231 16.25 -25.92 24.19
CA ASP A 231 15.65 -27.20 23.80
C ASP A 231 14.12 -27.10 23.70
N LEU A 232 13.47 -26.52 24.72
CA LEU A 232 12.01 -26.36 24.74
C LEU A 232 11.52 -25.45 23.61
N ILE A 233 12.20 -24.34 23.34
CA ILE A 233 11.87 -23.43 22.25
C ILE A 233 12.05 -24.14 20.91
N ALA A 234 13.19 -24.80 20.69
CA ALA A 234 13.51 -25.51 19.46
C ALA A 234 12.48 -26.61 19.15
N ASN A 235 12.09 -27.38 20.17
CA ASN A 235 11.05 -28.40 20.05
C ASN A 235 9.68 -27.81 19.74
N LYS A 236 9.32 -26.68 20.38
CA LYS A 236 8.01 -26.02 20.19
C LYS A 236 7.85 -25.43 18.79
N ILE A 237 8.92 -24.89 18.20
CA ILE A 237 8.89 -24.24 16.89
C ILE A 237 9.47 -25.12 15.76
N GLY A 238 9.94 -26.32 16.06
CA GLY A 238 10.40 -27.30 15.07
C GLY A 238 11.70 -26.94 14.35
N ILE A 239 12.68 -26.36 15.05
CA ILE A 239 14.00 -26.01 14.47
C ILE A 239 15.14 -26.87 14.99
N LYS A 240 16.21 -26.92 14.18
CA LYS A 240 17.52 -27.38 14.64
C LYS A 240 18.34 -26.18 15.10
N TYR A 241 19.16 -26.34 16.13
CA TYR A 241 20.02 -25.28 16.61
C TYR A 241 21.39 -25.80 17.07
N GLU A 242 22.37 -24.90 17.11
CA GLU A 242 23.74 -25.14 17.58
C GLU A 242 24.11 -24.07 18.62
N LEU A 243 24.54 -24.49 19.80
CA LEU A 243 25.08 -23.60 20.82
C LEU A 243 26.52 -23.18 20.48
N ARG A 244 26.76 -21.87 20.48
CA ARG A 244 28.07 -21.29 20.22
C ARG A 244 28.43 -20.23 21.25
N LEU A 245 29.65 -20.30 21.78
CA LEU A 245 30.16 -19.28 22.69
C LEU A 245 30.44 -17.99 21.94
N VAL A 246 30.02 -16.87 22.52
CA VAL A 246 30.46 -15.54 22.07
C VAL A 246 31.99 -15.45 22.18
N ARG A 247 32.64 -14.89 21.17
CA ARG A 247 34.10 -14.95 21.01
C ARG A 247 34.86 -14.18 22.07
N ASP A 248 34.33 -13.03 22.48
CA ASP A 248 34.97 -12.13 23.45
C ASP A 248 34.49 -12.34 24.89
N GLY A 249 33.55 -13.28 25.12
CA GLY A 249 33.00 -13.59 26.43
C GLY A 249 32.11 -12.50 27.04
N LYS A 250 31.69 -11.49 26.27
CA LYS A 250 30.95 -10.33 26.78
C LYS A 250 29.47 -10.35 26.38
N TYR A 251 28.62 -9.75 27.21
CA TYR A 251 27.21 -9.52 26.90
C TYR A 251 27.00 -8.55 25.75
N GLY A 252 27.70 -7.41 25.80
CA GLY A 252 27.69 -6.40 24.76
C GLY A 252 27.47 -5.01 25.34
N VAL A 253 28.40 -4.12 25.04
CA VAL A 253 28.39 -2.71 25.39
C VAL A 253 28.66 -1.91 24.12
N GLU A 254 28.17 -0.67 24.08
CA GLU A 254 28.50 0.25 23.00
C GLU A 254 30.03 0.44 22.96
N ASN A 255 30.60 0.16 21.80
CA ASN A 255 32.02 0.24 21.57
C ASN A 255 32.25 0.88 20.18
N PRO A 256 32.68 2.15 20.14
CA PRO A 256 32.94 2.87 18.89
C PRO A 256 34.07 2.26 18.05
N ASP A 257 34.96 1.48 18.67
CA ASP A 257 36.15 0.92 18.05
C ASP A 257 35.87 -0.40 17.29
N VAL A 258 34.66 -0.97 17.43
CA VAL A 258 34.27 -2.19 16.73
C VAL A 258 33.22 -1.92 15.65
N PRO A 259 33.31 -2.57 14.47
CA PRO A 259 32.29 -2.46 13.43
C PRO A 259 30.90 -2.79 13.98
N GLY A 260 29.91 -1.95 13.71
CA GLY A 260 28.55 -2.12 14.23
C GLY A 260 28.32 -1.54 15.63
N GLY A 261 29.33 -0.91 16.26
CA GLY A 261 29.15 -0.08 17.45
C GLY A 261 28.88 -0.82 18.76
N PHE A 262 28.85 -2.16 18.77
CA PHE A 262 28.63 -2.97 19.97
C PHE A 262 29.59 -4.15 20.02
N ASP A 263 30.12 -4.50 21.21
CA ASP A 263 30.86 -5.76 21.43
C ASP A 263 29.94 -6.88 21.93
N GLY A 264 30.49 -8.04 22.30
CA GLY A 264 29.74 -9.12 22.91
C GLY A 264 28.69 -9.79 22.04
N VAL A 265 27.72 -10.42 22.70
CA VAL A 265 26.57 -11.09 22.08
C VAL A 265 25.78 -10.12 21.20
N ILE A 266 25.56 -8.88 21.67
CA ILE A 266 24.88 -7.84 20.90
C ILE A 266 25.64 -7.57 19.60
N GLY A 267 26.96 -7.35 19.70
CA GLY A 267 27.80 -7.10 18.56
C GLY A 267 27.79 -8.22 17.52
N GLU A 268 27.84 -9.48 17.95
CA GLU A 268 27.76 -10.63 17.04
C GLU A 268 26.40 -10.77 16.35
N LEU A 269 25.30 -10.35 17.00
CA LEU A 269 23.97 -10.34 16.39
C LEU A 269 23.77 -9.21 15.38
N VAL A 270 24.40 -8.05 15.62
CA VAL A 270 24.30 -6.86 14.76
C VAL A 270 25.17 -7.00 13.49
N ARG A 271 26.37 -7.58 13.61
CA ARG A 271 27.35 -7.72 12.52
C ARG A 271 27.09 -8.87 11.53
N LYS A 272 25.88 -9.44 11.53
CA LYS A 272 25.50 -10.62 10.73
C LYS A 272 26.03 -10.63 9.30
#